data_AF-A0A2W5TMK5-F1
#
_entry.id   AF-A0A2W5TMK5-F1
#
_cell.length_a   1.000
_cell.length_b   1.000
_cell.length_c   1.000
_cell.angle_alpha   90.00
_cell.angle_beta   90.00
_cell.angle_gamma   90.00
#
_symmetry.space_group_name_H-M   'P 1'
#
loop_
_entity.id
_entity.type
_entity.pdbx_description
1 polymer ?
#
loop_
_entity_poly.entity_id
_entity_poly.type
_entity_poly.pdbx_seq_one_letter_code
_entity_poly.pdbx_strand_id
1 'polypeptide(L)'
;MDAIVGLNHWLDQIALRLEPGQRRELMRRLAQGLRVRHRDRIKQQRDPDGYRFIPRKRNQIGRIKRQGALFQNIGKQLKTEYSSDHAAVGFGGRTAFVAKVHQEGENIKPSKFAKATQYPIRRLVGFSKDDENWIQSEIQKFLLI
;
A
#
# COMPACT_ATOMS: atom_id res chain seq x y z
N MET A 1 -12.89 -1.75 3.76
CA MET A 1 -11.74 -1.43 2.89
C MET A 1 -10.56 -2.02 3.65
N ASP A 2 -9.97 -3.15 3.22
CA ASP A 2 -9.36 -4.10 4.19
C ASP A 2 -7.85 -4.32 3.98
N ALA A 3 -7.13 -3.27 3.60
CA ALA A 3 -5.70 -3.13 3.80
C ALA A 3 -5.40 -1.63 3.71
N ILE A 4 -5.71 -0.91 4.79
CA ILE A 4 -5.61 0.56 4.88
C ILE A 4 -4.30 0.92 5.56
N VAL A 5 -3.60 1.91 5.02
CA VAL A 5 -2.61 2.69 5.77
C VAL A 5 -3.13 4.11 5.86
N GLY A 6 -3.44 4.52 7.09
CA GLY A 6 -3.99 5.85 7.37
C GLY A 6 -2.88 6.88 7.57
N LEU A 7 -3.07 8.08 7.04
CA LEU A 7 -2.17 9.22 7.28
C LEU A 7 -2.41 9.92 8.62
N ASN A 8 -3.41 9.45 9.39
CA ASN A 8 -4.04 10.19 10.49
C ASN A 8 -3.08 10.74 11.55
N HIS A 9 -1.96 10.06 11.88
CA HIS A 9 -1.08 10.52 12.96
C HIS A 9 -0.40 11.88 12.70
N TRP A 10 -0.24 12.29 11.44
CA TRP A 10 0.49 13.52 11.08
C TRP A 10 -0.44 14.72 10.90
N LEU A 11 -1.75 14.49 10.79
CA LEU A 11 -2.71 15.48 10.28
C LEU A 11 -3.32 16.34 11.38
N ASP A 12 -3.40 15.83 12.61
CA ASP A 12 -4.08 16.50 13.72
C ASP A 12 -3.48 17.88 14.04
N GLN A 13 -2.17 18.07 13.84
CA GLN A 13 -1.52 19.35 14.15
C GLN A 13 -1.65 20.39 13.02
N ILE A 14 -1.84 19.96 11.77
CA ILE A 14 -1.95 20.85 10.61
C ILE A 14 -3.42 21.20 10.33
N ALA A 15 -4.34 20.33 10.72
CA ALA A 15 -5.77 20.47 10.48
C ALA A 15 -6.40 21.72 11.12
N LEU A 16 -5.82 22.29 12.18
CA LEU A 16 -6.37 23.46 12.86
C LEU A 16 -6.18 24.79 12.09
N ARG A 17 -5.29 24.84 11.09
CA ARG A 17 -4.96 26.09 10.37
C ARG A 17 -5.50 26.16 8.94
N LEU A 18 -6.07 25.07 8.43
CA LEU A 18 -6.53 24.97 7.06
C LEU A 18 -8.06 24.92 7.01
N GLU A 19 -8.64 25.66 6.07
CA GLU A 19 -10.06 25.55 5.75
C GLU A 19 -10.38 24.13 5.24
N PRO A 20 -11.61 23.60 5.43
CA PRO A 20 -11.97 22.24 5.01
C PRO A 20 -11.64 21.92 3.54
N GLY A 21 -11.78 22.91 2.65
CA GLY A 21 -11.41 22.77 1.23
C GLY A 21 -9.90 22.58 1.02
N GLN A 22 -9.07 23.34 1.73
CA GLN A 22 -7.62 23.21 1.69
C GLN A 22 -7.15 21.89 2.30
N ARG A 23 -7.77 21.45 3.41
CA ARG A 23 -7.47 20.13 3.99
C ARG A 23 -7.77 19.01 3.01
N ARG A 24 -8.96 19.01 2.40
CA ARG A 24 -9.33 17.99 1.41
C ARG A 24 -8.37 17.95 0.22
N GLU A 25 -7.90 19.11 -0.23
CA GLU A 25 -6.92 19.20 -1.31
C GLU A 25 -5.55 18.63 -0.88
N LEU A 26 -5.07 18.95 0.31
CA LEU A 26 -3.86 18.36 0.88
C LEU A 26 -3.98 16.83 1.00
N MET A 27 -5.08 16.33 1.58
CA MET A 27 -5.34 14.89 1.70
C MET A 27 -5.34 14.18 0.35
N ARG A 28 -5.96 14.80 -0.67
CA ARG A 28 -5.97 14.28 -2.03
C ARG A 28 -4.56 14.16 -2.60
N ARG A 29 -3.74 15.21 -2.47
CA ARG A 29 -2.34 15.22 -2.96
C ARG A 29 -1.52 14.13 -2.30
N LEU A 30 -1.59 14.05 -0.97
CA LEU A 30 -0.87 13.04 -0.19
C LEU A 30 -1.28 11.62 -0.59
N ALA A 31 -2.58 11.32 -0.64
CA ALA A 31 -3.08 10.00 -1.01
C ALA A 31 -2.66 9.61 -2.44
N GLN A 32 -2.78 10.53 -3.41
CA GLN A 32 -2.41 10.25 -4.80
C GLN A 32 -0.90 10.04 -4.95
N GLY A 33 -0.07 10.85 -4.31
CA GLY A 33 1.38 10.68 -4.34
C GLY A 33 1.83 9.38 -3.68
N LEU A 34 1.29 9.05 -2.50
CA LEU A 34 1.59 7.78 -1.83
C LEU A 34 1.16 6.57 -2.65
N ARG A 35 0.02 6.63 -3.36
CA ARG A 35 -0.39 5.56 -4.28
C ARG A 35 0.65 5.31 -5.35
N VAL A 36 1.24 6.37 -5.94
CA VAL A 36 2.30 6.23 -6.94
C VAL A 36 3.55 5.60 -6.31
N ARG A 37 4.00 6.11 -5.17
CA ARG A 37 5.18 5.60 -4.45
C ARG A 37 5.03 4.12 -4.07
N HIS A 38 3.89 3.74 -3.51
CA HIS A 38 3.58 2.34 -3.18
C HIS A 38 3.54 1.46 -4.43
N ARG A 39 2.90 1.90 -5.51
CA ARG A 39 2.87 1.16 -6.78
C ARG A 39 4.28 0.92 -7.32
N ASP A 40 5.14 1.93 -7.30
CA ASP A 40 6.50 1.82 -7.84
C ASP A 40 7.37 0.88 -6.99
N ARG A 41 7.25 0.96 -5.66
CA ARG A 41 7.92 0.04 -4.74
C ARG A 41 7.48 -1.42 -4.93
N ILE A 42 6.17 -1.66 -5.07
CA ILE A 42 5.62 -2.98 -5.39
C ILE A 42 6.13 -3.48 -6.76
N LYS A 43 6.21 -2.62 -7.76
CA LYS A 43 6.75 -2.96 -9.10
C LYS A 43 8.20 -3.43 -9.01
N GLN A 44 8.99 -2.81 -8.13
CA GLN A 44 10.37 -3.20 -7.81
C GLN A 44 10.49 -4.47 -6.94
N GLN A 45 9.36 -5.06 -6.53
CA GLN A 45 9.29 -6.21 -5.62
C GLN A 45 9.96 -5.93 -4.27
N ARG A 46 9.76 -4.73 -3.72
CA ARG A 46 10.27 -4.34 -2.41
C ARG A 46 9.14 -3.98 -1.44
N ASP A 47 9.41 -4.17 -0.16
CA ASP A 47 8.57 -3.73 0.95
C ASP A 47 8.92 -2.29 1.38
N PRO A 48 8.17 -1.66 2.32
CA PRO A 48 8.46 -0.31 2.80
C PRO A 48 9.85 -0.14 3.43
N ASP A 49 10.38 -1.19 4.03
CA ASP A 49 11.71 -1.19 4.65
C ASP A 49 12.83 -1.38 3.60
N GLY A 50 12.46 -1.57 2.33
CA GLY A 50 13.36 -1.71 1.20
C GLY A 50 13.78 -3.16 0.91
N TYR A 51 13.35 -4.14 1.69
CA TYR A 51 13.69 -5.54 1.48
C TYR A 51 12.95 -6.12 0.28
N ARG A 52 13.62 -7.02 -0.46
CA ARG A 52 13.00 -7.72 -1.58
C ARG A 52 11.98 -8.72 -1.08
N PHE A 53 10.85 -8.82 -1.77
CA PHE A 53 9.85 -9.85 -1.48
C PHE A 53 10.42 -11.25 -1.66
N ILE A 54 10.05 -12.13 -0.73
CA ILE A 54 10.36 -13.56 -0.83
C ILE A 54 9.72 -14.10 -2.12
N PRO A 55 10.49 -14.77 -3.00
CA PRO A 55 9.97 -15.29 -4.25
C PRO A 55 8.91 -16.37 -4.03
N ARG A 56 8.21 -16.75 -5.10
CA ARG A 56 7.23 -17.84 -5.05
C ARG A 56 7.97 -19.16 -4.76
N LYS A 57 7.41 -20.01 -3.89
CA LYS A 57 7.95 -21.36 -3.62
C LYS A 57 8.06 -22.22 -4.89
N ARG A 58 7.15 -22.03 -5.85
CA ARG A 58 7.10 -22.77 -7.10
C ARG A 58 6.84 -21.82 -8.28
N ASN A 59 7.80 -21.76 -9.21
CA ASN A 59 7.70 -20.95 -10.43
C ASN A 59 7.16 -21.74 -11.62
N GLN A 60 6.63 -22.95 -11.42
CA GLN A 60 6.11 -23.79 -12.50
C GLN A 60 4.80 -24.46 -12.07
N ILE A 61 3.82 -24.57 -12.97
CA ILE A 61 2.63 -25.42 -12.78
C ILE A 61 2.62 -26.42 -13.93
N GLY A 62 2.81 -27.71 -13.62
CA GLY A 62 3.00 -28.73 -14.66
C GLY A 62 4.21 -28.38 -15.53
N ARG A 63 4.01 -28.25 -16.85
CA ARG A 63 5.04 -27.81 -17.80
C ARG A 63 5.18 -26.29 -17.92
N ILE A 64 4.22 -25.50 -17.44
CA ILE A 64 4.18 -24.05 -17.63
C ILE A 64 5.03 -23.35 -16.57
N LYS A 65 6.07 -22.62 -16.99
CA LYS A 65 6.80 -21.69 -16.13
C LYS A 65 6.00 -20.40 -15.95
N ARG A 66 5.80 -19.99 -14.70
CA ARG A 66 5.30 -18.65 -14.35
C ARG A 66 6.40 -17.65 -14.65
N GLN A 67 6.32 -17.05 -15.83
CA GLN A 67 7.14 -15.92 -16.24
C GLN A 67 6.73 -14.68 -15.42
N GLY A 68 7.71 -13.93 -14.89
CA GLY A 68 7.49 -12.66 -14.21
C GLY A 68 7.30 -12.72 -12.68
N ALA A 69 7.48 -11.56 -12.04
CA ALA A 69 7.47 -11.45 -10.57
C ALA A 69 6.07 -11.61 -9.94
N LEU A 70 6.03 -11.75 -8.60
CA LEU A 70 4.81 -12.10 -7.87
C LEU A 70 3.69 -11.07 -8.05
N PHE A 71 4.04 -9.79 -7.87
CA PHE A 71 3.10 -8.69 -7.69
C PHE A 71 3.13 -7.64 -8.83
N GLN A 72 3.52 -8.06 -10.04
CA GLN A 72 3.67 -7.18 -11.20
C GLN A 72 2.45 -6.29 -11.48
N ASN A 73 1.24 -6.81 -11.25
CA ASN A 73 0.00 -6.08 -11.54
C ASN A 73 -0.78 -5.65 -10.29
N ILE A 74 -0.45 -6.14 -9.09
CA ILE A 74 -1.28 -5.85 -7.90
C ILE A 74 -1.25 -4.36 -7.57
N GLY A 75 -0.10 -3.69 -7.74
CA GLY A 75 0.03 -2.25 -7.47
C GLY A 75 -0.86 -1.36 -8.35
N LYS A 76 -1.33 -1.84 -9.51
CA LYS A 76 -2.31 -1.12 -10.35
C LYS A 76 -3.68 -1.02 -9.68
N GLN A 77 -3.97 -1.93 -8.76
CA GLN A 77 -5.25 -2.02 -8.05
C GLN A 77 -5.26 -1.24 -6.72
N LEU A 78 -4.18 -0.51 -6.39
CA LEU A 78 -4.20 0.44 -5.29
C LEU A 78 -5.28 1.50 -5.54
N LYS A 79 -5.99 1.83 -4.48
CA LYS A 79 -7.03 2.85 -4.41
C LYS A 79 -6.62 3.91 -3.39
N THR A 80 -7.20 5.10 -3.56
CA THR A 80 -7.08 6.22 -2.64
C THR A 80 -8.47 6.56 -2.11
N GLU A 81 -8.56 6.84 -0.82
CA GLU A 81 -9.72 7.48 -0.19
C GLU A 81 -9.23 8.73 0.53
N TYR A 82 -9.99 9.82 0.45
CA TYR A 82 -9.64 11.08 1.11
C TYR A 82 -10.87 11.96 1.35
N SER A 83 -10.83 12.72 2.44
CA SER A 83 -11.79 13.75 2.84
C SER A 83 -11.04 14.95 3.42
N SER A 84 -11.73 15.91 4.03
CA SER A 84 -11.09 16.97 4.82
C SER A 84 -10.30 16.46 6.02
N ASP A 85 -10.66 15.29 6.55
CA ASP A 85 -10.20 14.81 7.86
C ASP A 85 -9.57 13.41 7.77
N HIS A 86 -9.47 12.85 6.57
CA HIS A 86 -8.92 11.52 6.34
C HIS A 86 -8.19 11.43 5.00
N ALA A 87 -7.14 10.62 4.97
CA ALA A 87 -6.51 10.13 3.76
C ALA A 87 -6.03 8.68 3.97
N ALA A 88 -6.26 7.85 2.96
CA ALA A 88 -5.86 6.46 2.93
C ALA A 88 -5.42 6.03 1.54
N VAL A 89 -4.44 5.12 1.53
CA VAL A 89 -4.04 4.36 0.35
C VAL A 89 -4.10 2.89 0.70
N GLY A 90 -4.71 2.10 -0.18
CA GLY A 90 -4.92 0.68 0.13
C GLY A 90 -5.53 -0.12 -1.01
N PHE A 91 -5.90 -1.35 -0.70
CA PHE A 91 -6.58 -2.24 -1.62
C PHE A 91 -8.06 -2.41 -1.23
N GLY A 92 -8.89 -2.72 -2.22
CA GLY A 92 -10.31 -3.03 -2.02
C GLY A 92 -10.69 -4.44 -2.49
N GLY A 93 -11.82 -4.95 -1.99
CA GLY A 93 -12.43 -6.21 -2.42
C GLY A 93 -11.50 -7.42 -2.30
N ARG A 94 -11.56 -8.32 -3.29
CA ARG A 94 -10.73 -9.55 -3.31
C ARG A 94 -9.23 -9.28 -3.19
N THR A 95 -8.76 -8.17 -3.74
CA THR A 95 -7.34 -7.80 -3.74
C THR A 95 -6.89 -7.32 -2.37
N ALA A 96 -7.78 -6.68 -1.59
CA ALA A 96 -7.50 -6.36 -0.19
C ALA A 96 -7.23 -7.63 0.62
N PHE A 97 -8.08 -8.65 0.47
CA PHE A 97 -7.85 -9.93 1.13
C PHE A 97 -6.49 -10.54 0.75
N VAL A 98 -6.16 -10.61 -0.55
CA VAL A 98 -4.88 -11.16 -0.98
C VAL A 98 -3.71 -10.35 -0.42
N ALA A 99 -3.84 -9.02 -0.44
CA ALA A 99 -2.82 -8.14 0.12
C ALA A 99 -2.65 -8.36 1.62
N LYS A 100 -3.75 -8.46 2.39
CA LYS A 100 -3.76 -8.72 3.84
C LYS A 100 -3.05 -10.03 4.19
N VAL A 101 -3.41 -11.12 3.51
CA VAL A 101 -2.75 -12.43 3.68
C VAL A 101 -1.24 -12.33 3.52
N HIS A 102 -0.78 -11.53 2.56
CA HIS A 102 0.65 -11.32 2.34
C HIS A 102 1.25 -10.30 3.31
N GLN A 103 0.53 -9.25 3.69
CA GLN A 103 0.96 -8.21 4.61
C GLN A 103 1.22 -8.76 6.01
N GLU A 104 0.30 -9.60 6.49
CA GLU A 104 0.30 -10.18 7.84
C GLU A 104 0.96 -11.57 7.86
N GLY A 105 1.18 -12.17 6.68
CA GLY A 105 1.66 -13.55 6.58
C GLY A 105 0.64 -14.50 7.19
N GLU A 106 -0.59 -14.49 6.70
CA GLU A 106 -1.64 -15.36 7.25
C GLU A 106 -1.45 -16.83 6.80
N ASN A 107 -1.93 -17.76 7.63
CA ASN A 107 -2.10 -19.16 7.27
C ASN A 107 -3.53 -19.38 6.77
N ILE A 108 -3.71 -19.51 5.46
CA ILE A 108 -5.03 -19.68 4.84
C ILE A 108 -5.11 -20.93 3.99
N LYS A 109 -6.33 -21.36 3.69
CA LYS A 109 -6.64 -22.40 2.70
C LYS A 109 -6.96 -21.75 1.34
N PRO A 110 -6.06 -21.80 0.34
CA PRO A 110 -6.24 -21.02 -0.89
C PRO A 110 -7.41 -21.48 -1.77
N SER A 111 -7.83 -22.74 -1.63
CA SER A 111 -9.01 -23.32 -2.28
C SER A 111 -9.59 -24.43 -1.41
N LYS A 112 -10.83 -24.86 -1.69
CA LYS A 112 -11.53 -25.90 -0.93
C LYS A 112 -10.72 -27.19 -0.77
N PHE A 113 -9.85 -27.52 -1.73
CA PHE A 113 -9.07 -28.77 -1.75
C PHE A 113 -7.58 -28.58 -1.48
N ALA A 114 -7.10 -27.33 -1.35
CA ALA A 114 -5.69 -27.06 -1.04
C ALA A 114 -5.40 -27.29 0.46
N LYS A 115 -4.16 -27.66 0.79
CA LYS A 115 -3.70 -27.66 2.18
C LYS A 115 -3.60 -26.22 2.70
N ALA A 116 -3.85 -26.02 3.99
CA ALA A 116 -3.55 -24.75 4.65
C ALA A 116 -2.06 -24.42 4.42
N THR A 117 -1.79 -23.18 4.03
CA THR A 117 -0.46 -22.74 3.62
C THR A 117 -0.14 -21.44 4.33
N GLN A 118 0.96 -21.47 5.09
CA GLN A 118 1.58 -20.28 5.66
C GLN A 118 2.20 -19.43 4.56
N TYR A 119 1.70 -18.20 4.38
CA TYR A 119 2.26 -17.25 3.44
C TYR A 119 3.41 -16.46 4.09
N PRO A 120 4.54 -16.27 3.38
CA PRO A 120 5.57 -15.35 3.85
C PRO A 120 5.08 -13.90 3.85
N ILE A 121 5.51 -13.14 4.87
CA ILE A 121 5.25 -11.70 4.98
C ILE A 121 5.87 -10.97 3.79
N ARG A 122 5.05 -10.16 3.13
CA ARG A 122 5.40 -9.27 2.01
C ARG A 122 4.55 -8.02 2.18
N ARG A 123 5.08 -7.03 2.88
CA ARG A 123 4.36 -5.78 3.13
C ARG A 123 4.20 -5.02 1.82
N LEU A 124 2.98 -4.97 1.29
CA LEU A 124 2.66 -4.29 0.03
C LEU A 124 2.39 -2.81 0.26
N VAL A 125 1.76 -2.49 1.40
CA VAL A 125 1.41 -1.14 1.84
C VAL A 125 2.10 -0.84 3.16
N GLY A 126 2.33 0.44 3.42
CA GLY A 126 3.01 0.94 4.62
C GLY A 126 3.87 2.13 4.27
N PHE A 127 4.25 2.92 5.27
CA PHE A 127 5.15 4.04 5.09
C PHE A 127 6.59 3.58 5.27
N SER A 128 7.43 3.87 4.27
CA SER A 128 8.87 3.87 4.48
C SER A 128 9.30 5.18 5.13
N LYS A 129 10.55 5.25 5.61
CA LYS A 129 11.13 6.51 6.05
C LYS A 129 11.10 7.59 4.95
N ASP A 130 11.32 7.14 3.72
CA ASP A 130 11.24 7.96 2.52
C ASP A 130 9.82 8.49 2.25
N ASP A 131 8.79 7.71 2.55
CA ASP A 131 7.39 8.15 2.46
C ASP A 131 7.06 9.19 3.53
N GLU A 132 7.51 8.99 4.78
CA GLU A 132 7.34 9.97 5.86
C GLU A 132 7.99 11.32 5.51
N ASN A 133 9.23 11.30 5.05
CA ASN A 133 9.95 12.51 4.65
C ASN A 133 9.26 13.20 3.47
N TRP A 134 8.77 12.43 2.50
CA TRP A 134 8.01 12.96 1.38
C TRP A 134 6.69 13.62 1.83
N ILE A 135 5.94 12.98 2.74
CA ILE A 135 4.71 13.54 3.33
C ILE A 135 5.02 14.87 4.01
N GLN A 136 6.04 14.92 4.87
CA GLN A 136 6.45 16.15 5.56
C GLN A 136 6.81 17.27 4.57
N SER A 137 7.58 16.96 3.53
CA SER A 137 7.95 17.93 2.50
C SER A 137 6.73 18.45 1.73
N GLU A 138 5.80 17.57 1.38
CA GLU A 138 4.59 17.94 0.65
C GLU A 138 3.68 18.85 1.48
N ILE A 139 3.55 18.56 2.77
CA ILE A 139 2.85 19.41 3.74
C ILE A 139 3.52 20.79 3.83
N GLN A 140 4.83 20.85 4.02
CA GLN A 140 5.57 22.11 4.14
C GLN A 140 5.39 22.96 2.88
N LYS A 141 5.53 22.37 1.69
CA LYS A 141 5.28 23.05 0.41
C LYS A 141 3.86 23.59 0.32
N PHE A 142 2.87 22.83 0.76
CA PHE A 142 1.47 23.23 0.72
C PHE A 142 1.17 24.43 1.63
N LEU A 143 1.84 24.52 2.78
CA LEU A 143 1.65 25.61 3.76
C LEU A 143 2.44 26.89 3.44
N LEU A 144 3.46 26.80 2.59
CA LEU A 144 4.28 27.95 2.17
C LEU A 144 3.75 28.64 0.90
N ILE A 145 2.65 28.14 0.34
CA ILE A 145 1.88 28.74 -0.76
C ILE A 145 0.68 29.45 -0.14
#